data_AF-A0A971UM50-F1
#
_entry.id   AF-A0A971UM50-F1
#
_cell.length_a   1.000
_cell.length_b   1.000
_cell.length_c   1.000
_cell.angle_alpha   90.00
_cell.angle_beta   90.00
_cell.angle_gamma   90.00
#
_symmetry.space_group_name_H-M   'P 1'
#
loop_
_entity.id
_entity.type
_entity.pdbx_description
1 polymer ?
#
loop_
_entity_poly.entity_id
_entity_poly.type
_entity_poly.pdbx_seq_one_letter_code
_entity_poly.pdbx_strand_id
1 'polypeptide(L)'
;MRIRGRVTGWCAAWLVAASVAWTAAAQDPPAGDAVPESGAKPAAAEPATAPKTAQGGADTVGAGTVVTPTLAAEKDAPPQLTEAEKAADVIRAASLPHLVINRKDKTVTIDGAICLREGYLELFACGNRVREHEAIVSLKARPLHINVALMLLGLKPGNAVTVAADGTFLPPAGPLMRVFVEWEADGKTVRKEAHELMNDASTEKQAQPQKWAFCGGVIHEGHFPADYEGTVICVSNFGTAILDLPYESSDRNTELLFMARTEALPPLGTEVKLILQATGEEVKGKKLAWTFEIDKDGSMTLEGSASSLEDLKARLAERDKYVRTVYIMVHPQAQVGLAMQAMRTVSGEGLNPQLTEKVAIRSPESGDTPKSNGDASPDGGRDKPKEP
;
A
#
# COMPACT_ATOMS: atom_id res chain seq x y z
N MET A 1 51.54 -8.40 -51.01
CA MET A 1 50.20 -8.23 -50.40
C MET A 1 49.26 -9.30 -50.94
N ARG A 2 48.48 -9.98 -50.09
CA ARG A 2 47.40 -10.92 -50.47
C ARG A 2 46.08 -10.11 -50.59
N ILE A 3 45.13 -10.25 -51.53
CA ILE A 3 44.56 -11.32 -52.40
C ILE A 3 43.12 -11.67 -51.97
N ARG A 4 42.14 -11.40 -52.87
CA ARG A 4 40.72 -11.84 -52.90
C ARG A 4 39.79 -11.34 -51.77
N GLY A 5 38.46 -11.25 -51.97
CA GLY A 5 37.68 -11.46 -53.20
C GLY A 5 36.14 -11.32 -52.99
N ARG A 6 35.37 -11.13 -54.08
CA ARG A 6 33.89 -11.11 -54.06
C ARG A 6 33.29 -12.52 -53.88
N VAL A 7 32.14 -12.60 -53.21
CA VAL A 7 31.05 -13.56 -53.52
C VAL A 7 29.70 -12.86 -53.37
N THR A 8 28.76 -13.16 -54.27
CA THR A 8 27.31 -12.86 -54.15
C THR A 8 26.56 -14.18 -54.20
N GLY A 9 25.52 -14.36 -53.38
CA GLY A 9 24.74 -15.61 -53.33
C GLY A 9 23.30 -15.39 -52.84
N TRP A 10 22.40 -16.29 -53.22
CA TRP A 10 20.95 -16.21 -52.98
C TRP A 10 20.44 -17.34 -52.08
N CYS A 11 19.26 -17.11 -51.51
CA CYS A 11 18.20 -18.07 -51.16
C CYS A 11 18.55 -19.51 -50.71
N ALA A 12 18.22 -19.82 -49.45
CA ALA A 12 17.43 -21.00 -49.11
C ALA A 12 16.71 -20.76 -47.77
N ALA A 13 15.47 -21.23 -47.64
CA ALA A 13 14.72 -21.24 -46.38
C ALA A 13 14.49 -22.68 -45.93
N TRP A 14 14.41 -22.92 -44.62
CA TRP A 14 13.77 -24.11 -44.06
C TRP A 14 13.01 -23.75 -42.79
N LEU A 15 11.73 -24.12 -42.77
CA LEU A 15 10.85 -24.07 -41.60
C LEU A 15 10.99 -25.38 -40.82
N VAL A 16 11.08 -25.29 -39.49
CA VAL A 16 10.67 -26.37 -38.59
C VAL A 16 9.87 -25.72 -37.45
N ALA A 17 8.55 -25.74 -37.58
CA ALA A 17 7.64 -25.39 -36.50
C ALA A 17 7.33 -26.65 -35.68
N ALA A 18 7.75 -26.70 -34.43
CA ALA A 18 7.49 -27.81 -33.52
C ALA A 18 6.22 -27.53 -32.70
N SER A 19 5.05 -27.78 -33.31
CA SER A 19 3.75 -27.60 -32.65
C SER A 19 3.48 -28.71 -31.63
N VAL A 20 3.78 -28.46 -30.35
CA VAL A 20 3.34 -29.33 -29.25
C VAL A 20 1.96 -28.88 -28.80
N ALA A 21 0.92 -29.59 -29.25
CA ALA A 21 -0.42 -29.43 -28.70
C ALA A 21 -0.48 -30.07 -27.30
N TRP A 22 -0.88 -29.31 -26.29
CA TRP A 22 -1.15 -29.85 -24.95
C TRP A 22 -2.66 -30.06 -24.80
N THR A 23 -3.07 -31.32 -24.79
CA THR A 23 -4.49 -31.71 -24.70
C THR A 23 -4.98 -31.48 -23.28
N ALA A 24 -5.95 -30.58 -23.10
CA ALA A 24 -6.59 -30.39 -21.80
C ALA A 24 -7.39 -31.65 -21.43
N ALA A 25 -6.97 -32.32 -20.35
CA ALA A 25 -7.73 -33.36 -19.69
C ALA A 25 -8.20 -32.83 -18.34
N ALA A 26 -9.47 -32.46 -18.23
CA ALA A 26 -10.08 -32.14 -16.95
C ALA A 26 -10.14 -33.41 -16.08
N GLN A 27 -9.77 -33.28 -14.81
CA GLN A 27 -10.01 -34.29 -13.78
C GLN A 27 -10.60 -33.56 -12.58
N ASP A 28 -11.81 -33.97 -12.18
CA ASP A 28 -12.50 -33.38 -11.05
C ASP A 28 -11.75 -33.68 -9.73
N PRO A 29 -11.61 -32.70 -8.82
CA PRO A 29 -11.08 -32.97 -7.49
C PRO A 29 -12.10 -33.81 -6.70
N PRO A 30 -11.67 -34.86 -5.97
CA PRO A 30 -12.57 -35.62 -5.11
C PRO A 30 -13.04 -34.78 -3.92
N ALA A 31 -14.25 -35.05 -3.44
CA ALA A 31 -14.78 -34.39 -2.24
C ALA A 31 -13.90 -34.67 -1.00
N GLY A 32 -13.61 -33.63 -0.23
CA GLY A 32 -12.93 -33.71 1.07
C GLY A 32 -13.89 -33.35 2.21
N ASP A 33 -13.72 -34.01 3.35
CA ASP A 33 -14.72 -34.03 4.43
C ASP A 33 -14.91 -32.70 5.18
N ALA A 34 -16.09 -32.55 5.77
CA ALA A 34 -16.46 -31.39 6.57
C ALA A 34 -15.73 -31.33 7.91
N VAL A 35 -15.18 -30.16 8.25
CA VAL A 35 -14.67 -29.84 9.59
C VAL A 35 -15.82 -29.29 10.44
N PRO A 36 -16.07 -29.83 11.65
CA PRO A 36 -17.13 -29.32 12.52
C PRO A 36 -16.73 -27.99 13.20
N GLU A 37 -17.67 -27.05 13.28
CA GLU A 37 -17.49 -25.80 14.01
C GLU A 37 -17.32 -26.04 15.52
N SER A 38 -16.36 -25.36 16.15
CA SER A 38 -16.19 -25.33 17.61
C SER A 38 -16.48 -23.94 18.14
N GLY A 39 -17.76 -23.67 18.45
CA GLY A 39 -18.19 -22.40 19.03
C GLY A 39 -17.90 -22.32 20.53
N ALA A 40 -16.94 -21.49 20.93
CA ALA A 40 -16.64 -21.20 22.33
C ALA A 40 -16.37 -19.70 22.54
N LYS A 41 -17.39 -18.95 22.99
CA LYS A 41 -17.32 -17.52 23.31
C LYS A 41 -16.90 -17.31 24.78
N PRO A 42 -15.76 -16.64 25.08
CA PRO A 42 -15.47 -16.17 26.43
C PRO A 42 -16.44 -15.06 26.86
N ALA A 43 -16.80 -15.03 28.14
CA ALA A 43 -17.65 -13.99 28.71
C ALA A 43 -16.83 -12.73 29.07
N ALA A 44 -17.50 -11.57 29.08
CA ALA A 44 -16.91 -10.31 29.53
C ALA A 44 -16.76 -10.26 31.06
N ALA A 45 -15.82 -9.45 31.54
CA ALA A 45 -15.65 -9.12 32.96
C ALA A 45 -15.58 -7.59 33.12
N GLU A 46 -16.31 -7.05 34.09
CA GLU A 46 -16.33 -5.61 34.38
C GLU A 46 -15.15 -5.18 35.27
N PRO A 47 -14.67 -3.92 35.15
CA PRO A 47 -13.48 -3.45 35.86
C PRO A 47 -13.74 -3.08 37.34
N ALA A 48 -12.78 -3.39 38.21
CA ALA A 48 -12.78 -2.98 39.61
C ALA A 48 -12.35 -1.51 39.80
N THR A 49 -12.78 -0.90 40.91
CA THR A 49 -12.68 0.54 41.18
C THR A 49 -11.41 0.97 41.94
N ALA A 50 -11.02 2.23 41.76
CA ALA A 50 -9.84 2.83 42.40
C ALA A 50 -10.16 3.59 43.71
N PRO A 51 -9.29 3.55 44.75
CA PRO A 51 -9.39 4.40 45.94
C PRO A 51 -8.81 5.82 45.72
N LYS A 52 -9.25 6.78 46.53
CA LYS A 52 -8.81 8.19 46.51
C LYS A 52 -7.70 8.52 47.51
N THR A 53 -7.03 9.63 47.25
CA THR A 53 -6.01 10.31 48.07
C THR A 53 -6.55 10.80 49.43
N ALA A 54 -5.66 10.91 50.42
CA ALA A 54 -5.81 11.77 51.60
C ALA A 54 -4.44 12.41 51.95
N GLN A 55 -4.46 13.61 52.55
CA GLN A 55 -3.26 14.36 52.95
C GLN A 55 -3.28 14.66 54.46
N GLY A 56 -2.09 14.90 55.03
CA GLY A 56 -1.89 15.96 56.02
C GLY A 56 -1.88 15.54 57.49
N GLY A 57 -0.90 16.08 58.22
CA GLY A 57 -0.73 15.95 59.66
C GLY A 57 0.70 16.33 60.05
N ALA A 58 0.89 17.50 60.66
CA ALA A 58 2.20 18.03 61.04
C ALA A 58 2.09 18.83 62.36
N ASP A 59 3.12 18.73 63.21
CA ASP A 59 3.35 19.42 64.49
C ASP A 59 4.75 18.95 64.99
N THR A 60 5.57 19.59 65.83
CA THR A 60 5.95 21.00 66.16
C THR A 60 7.45 20.93 66.61
N VAL A 61 8.27 21.96 66.92
CA VAL A 61 8.27 23.43 67.10
C VAL A 61 9.66 23.93 66.60
N GLY A 62 10.14 25.19 66.66
CA GLY A 62 9.63 26.48 67.15
C GLY A 62 10.79 27.43 67.57
N ALA A 63 10.51 28.74 67.59
CA ALA A 63 11.31 29.86 68.16
C ALA A 63 12.79 30.09 67.72
N GLY A 64 13.06 31.26 67.14
CA GLY A 64 14.42 31.84 67.04
C GLY A 64 14.59 32.84 65.88
N THR A 65 14.75 34.14 66.16
CA THR A 65 14.95 35.18 65.12
C THR A 65 15.87 36.31 65.58
N VAL A 66 17.10 36.35 65.04
CA VAL A 66 17.92 37.58 64.86
C VAL A 66 18.70 37.46 63.54
N VAL A 67 18.96 38.60 62.90
CA VAL A 67 19.22 38.81 61.47
C VAL A 67 20.71 38.76 61.06
N THR A 68 21.00 38.21 59.85
CA THR A 68 22.12 38.55 58.92
C THR A 68 23.60 38.36 59.37
N PRO A 69 24.58 38.07 58.45
CA PRO A 69 24.68 38.62 57.09
C PRO A 69 24.94 37.65 55.92
N THR A 70 24.96 38.25 54.72
CA THR A 70 25.17 37.68 53.39
C THR A 70 26.49 36.93 53.20
N LEU A 71 26.42 35.75 52.56
CA LEU A 71 27.31 35.39 51.45
C LEU A 71 26.62 34.39 50.50
N ALA A 72 27.18 34.16 49.32
CA ALA A 72 26.55 33.38 48.25
C ALA A 72 26.68 31.85 48.43
N ALA A 73 25.68 31.12 47.94
CA ALA A 73 25.75 29.70 47.65
C ALA A 73 24.86 29.40 46.43
N GLU A 74 25.42 29.56 45.24
CA GLU A 74 24.87 28.97 44.03
C GLU A 74 24.92 27.44 44.19
N LYS A 75 23.83 26.74 43.87
CA LYS A 75 23.74 25.28 43.99
C LYS A 75 23.09 24.73 42.73
N ASP A 76 23.87 23.95 41.98
CA ASP A 76 23.49 23.44 40.67
C ASP A 76 22.14 22.69 40.71
N ALA A 77 21.22 23.14 39.85
CA ALA A 77 20.15 22.28 39.39
C ALA A 77 20.74 21.23 38.43
N PRO A 78 20.26 19.98 38.42
CA PRO A 78 20.73 18.99 37.45
C PRO A 78 20.61 19.50 36.01
N PRO A 79 21.61 19.30 35.15
CA PRO A 79 21.60 19.85 33.80
C PRO A 79 20.40 19.30 33.02
N GLN A 80 19.56 20.21 32.52
CA GLN A 80 18.39 19.82 31.73
C GLN A 80 18.84 19.34 30.35
N LEU A 81 18.77 18.03 30.13
CA LEU A 81 19.04 17.40 28.84
C LEU A 81 18.24 18.09 27.72
N THR A 82 18.93 18.42 26.63
CA THR A 82 18.31 18.96 25.42
C THR A 82 17.34 17.98 24.79
N GLU A 83 16.48 18.44 23.88
CA GLU A 83 15.58 17.53 23.14
C GLU A 83 16.36 16.50 22.30
N ALA A 84 17.55 16.86 21.81
CA ALA A 84 18.44 15.95 21.08
C ALA A 84 19.01 14.83 21.98
N GLU A 85 19.35 15.14 23.23
CA GLU A 85 19.81 14.16 24.22
C GLU A 85 18.66 13.27 24.70
N LYS A 86 17.49 13.87 25.02
CA LYS A 86 16.26 13.12 25.33
C LYS A 86 15.88 12.16 24.20
N ALA A 87 15.98 12.61 22.95
CA ALA A 87 15.77 11.74 21.79
C ALA A 87 16.86 10.65 21.70
N ALA A 88 18.13 10.96 21.93
CA ALA A 88 19.21 9.97 21.93
C ALA A 88 19.04 8.90 23.01
N ASP A 89 18.54 9.27 24.20
CA ASP A 89 18.30 8.33 25.29
C ASP A 89 17.00 7.54 25.11
N VAL A 90 15.98 8.12 24.46
CA VAL A 90 14.82 7.35 23.96
C VAL A 90 15.25 6.32 22.91
N ILE A 91 16.20 6.63 22.01
CA ILE A 91 16.76 5.64 21.06
C ILE A 91 17.53 4.53 21.77
N ARG A 92 18.23 4.83 22.86
CA ARG A 92 18.99 3.85 23.66
C ARG A 92 18.07 2.97 24.53
N ALA A 93 16.99 3.54 25.06
CA ALA A 93 16.02 2.83 25.91
C ALA A 93 15.00 2.04 25.09
N ALA A 94 14.57 2.57 23.93
CA ALA A 94 13.77 1.83 22.96
C ALA A 94 14.67 0.83 22.23
N SER A 95 14.75 -0.39 22.76
CA SER A 95 15.19 -1.53 21.95
C SER A 95 14.24 -1.67 20.76
N LEU A 96 14.74 -1.34 19.56
CA LEU A 96 14.05 -1.53 18.28
C LEU A 96 14.58 -2.81 17.62
N PRO A 97 14.17 -4.02 18.06
CA PRO A 97 14.64 -5.27 17.48
C PRO A 97 14.28 -5.37 16.00
N HIS A 98 15.08 -6.13 15.26
CA HIS A 98 14.91 -6.39 13.83
C HIS A 98 14.97 -5.16 12.91
N LEU A 99 15.52 -4.03 13.37
CA LEU A 99 15.83 -2.90 12.49
C LEU A 99 17.14 -2.17 12.86
N VAL A 100 17.68 -1.43 11.91
CA VAL A 100 18.91 -0.61 12.02
C VAL A 100 18.66 0.74 11.36
N ILE A 101 19.00 1.83 12.05
CA ILE A 101 18.81 3.21 11.59
C ILE A 101 20.16 3.80 11.15
N ASN A 102 20.28 4.16 9.87
CA ASN A 102 21.47 4.82 9.32
C ASN A 102 21.12 6.27 8.91
N ARG A 103 21.49 7.22 9.77
CA ARG A 103 21.25 8.66 9.55
C ARG A 103 22.10 9.28 8.43
N LYS A 104 23.26 8.70 8.12
CA LYS A 104 24.17 9.23 7.09
C LYS A 104 23.59 8.99 5.70
N ASP A 105 23.21 7.75 5.43
CA ASP A 105 22.70 7.33 4.11
C ASP A 105 21.15 7.39 4.04
N LYS A 106 20.53 7.91 5.12
CA LYS A 106 19.10 8.12 5.36
C LYS A 106 18.24 6.88 5.15
N THR A 107 18.65 5.77 5.77
CA THR A 107 17.92 4.49 5.67
C THR A 107 17.46 3.93 7.02
N VAL A 108 16.34 3.19 6.98
CA VAL A 108 16.02 2.17 7.97
C VAL A 108 16.10 0.82 7.26
N THR A 109 16.95 -0.08 7.76
CA THR A 109 17.04 -1.47 7.31
C THR A 109 16.28 -2.35 8.30
N ILE A 110 15.48 -3.29 7.82
CA ILE A 110 14.54 -4.10 8.60
C ILE A 110 14.72 -5.57 8.22
N ASP A 111 14.73 -6.49 9.20
CA ASP A 111 14.74 -7.93 8.95
C ASP A 111 13.35 -8.40 8.48
N GLY A 112 13.30 -9.26 7.46
CA GLY A 112 12.07 -9.89 7.00
C GLY A 112 12.31 -11.20 6.28
N ALA A 113 11.25 -11.78 5.72
CA ALA A 113 11.33 -12.93 4.82
C ALA A 113 10.28 -12.83 3.71
N ILE A 114 10.53 -13.47 2.56
CA ILE A 114 9.54 -13.57 1.48
C ILE A 114 8.38 -14.48 1.92
N CYS A 115 7.17 -13.94 2.02
CA CYS A 115 5.96 -14.68 2.38
C CYS A 115 5.01 -14.95 1.20
N LEU A 116 5.06 -14.13 0.15
CA LEU A 116 4.32 -14.35 -1.11
C LEU A 116 5.26 -14.25 -2.32
N ARG A 117 5.00 -15.05 -3.36
CA ARG A 117 5.71 -14.99 -4.66
C ARG A 117 4.78 -14.81 -5.86
N GLU A 118 3.51 -15.12 -5.71
CA GLU A 118 2.51 -15.16 -6.77
C GLU A 118 1.14 -14.78 -6.17
N GLY A 119 0.30 -14.08 -6.93
CA GLY A 119 -0.98 -13.52 -6.46
C GLY A 119 -1.01 -11.99 -6.52
N TYR A 120 -2.19 -11.42 -6.26
CA TYR A 120 -2.39 -9.98 -6.14
C TYR A 120 -1.85 -9.44 -4.80
N LEU A 121 -1.62 -8.13 -4.73
CA LEU A 121 -1.02 -7.46 -3.59
C LEU A 121 -1.90 -6.30 -3.09
N GLU A 122 -2.25 -6.33 -1.81
CA GLU A 122 -2.65 -5.12 -1.07
C GLU A 122 -1.42 -4.41 -0.48
N LEU A 123 -0.32 -5.14 -0.24
CA LEU A 123 0.92 -4.61 0.35
C LEU A 123 2.17 -5.08 -0.41
N PHE A 124 3.21 -4.26 -0.38
CA PHE A 124 4.56 -4.73 -0.69
C PHE A 124 5.18 -5.46 0.52
N ALA A 125 4.95 -4.93 1.73
CA ALA A 125 5.43 -5.55 2.96
C ALA A 125 4.47 -5.34 4.13
N CYS A 126 4.30 -6.37 4.94
CA CYS A 126 3.37 -6.41 6.06
C CYS A 126 4.06 -6.66 7.42
N GLY A 127 3.31 -6.47 8.50
CA GLY A 127 3.69 -6.94 9.83
C GLY A 127 3.63 -8.47 9.95
N ASN A 128 4.64 -9.05 10.61
CA ASN A 128 4.79 -10.49 10.86
C ASN A 128 3.48 -11.20 11.24
N ARG A 129 3.10 -12.25 10.49
CA ARG A 129 1.91 -13.10 10.73
C ARG A 129 0.54 -12.42 10.68
N VAL A 130 0.42 -11.26 10.03
CA VAL A 130 -0.89 -10.61 9.81
C VAL A 130 -1.37 -10.81 8.37
N ARG A 131 -0.73 -10.12 7.42
CA ARG A 131 -1.16 -10.00 6.02
C ARG A 131 -0.22 -10.73 5.04
N GLU A 132 0.24 -11.91 5.43
CA GLU A 132 1.29 -12.65 4.72
C GLU A 132 0.83 -13.29 3.40
N HIS A 133 -0.48 -13.32 3.13
CA HIS A 133 -1.10 -13.90 1.94
C HIS A 133 -1.33 -12.91 0.79
N GLU A 134 -0.98 -11.65 1.01
CA GLU A 134 -1.28 -10.48 0.16
C GLU A 134 -0.13 -9.45 0.16
N ALA A 135 1.03 -9.87 0.65
CA ALA A 135 2.25 -9.08 0.80
C ALA A 135 3.49 -9.90 0.39
N ILE A 136 4.44 -9.29 -0.32
CA ILE A 136 5.69 -9.97 -0.72
C ILE A 136 6.56 -10.27 0.50
N VAL A 137 6.75 -9.29 1.40
CA VAL A 137 7.67 -9.39 2.55
C VAL A 137 6.93 -9.35 3.89
N SER A 138 7.20 -10.33 4.75
CA SER A 138 6.81 -10.32 6.17
C SER A 138 7.95 -9.72 6.99
N LEU A 139 7.67 -8.63 7.73
CA LEU A 139 8.68 -7.87 8.48
C LEU A 139 8.69 -8.23 9.96
N LYS A 140 9.87 -8.60 10.47
CA LYS A 140 10.05 -9.09 11.85
C LYS A 140 10.03 -7.99 12.91
N ALA A 141 10.30 -6.74 12.51
CA ALA A 141 10.15 -5.59 13.40
C ALA A 141 8.67 -5.22 13.58
N ARG A 142 8.28 -4.89 14.82
CA ARG A 142 6.93 -4.37 15.13
C ARG A 142 6.65 -3.11 14.29
N PRO A 143 5.48 -2.97 13.64
CA PRO A 143 5.13 -1.80 12.84
C PRO A 143 5.32 -0.45 13.55
N LEU A 144 4.95 -0.31 14.83
CA LEU A 144 5.24 0.87 15.64
C LEU A 144 6.74 1.20 15.72
N HIS A 145 7.62 0.20 15.81
CA HIS A 145 9.07 0.40 15.84
C HIS A 145 9.59 0.93 14.49
N ILE A 146 9.00 0.48 13.38
CA ILE A 146 9.33 0.96 12.02
C ILE A 146 8.93 2.43 11.87
N ASN A 147 7.73 2.79 12.32
CA ASN A 147 7.26 4.18 12.33
C ASN A 147 8.18 5.10 13.17
N VAL A 148 8.50 4.66 14.39
CA VAL A 148 9.44 5.37 15.27
C VAL A 148 10.84 5.48 14.62
N ALA A 149 11.35 4.43 14.00
CA ALA A 149 12.65 4.46 13.31
C ALA A 149 12.71 5.49 12.16
N LEU A 150 11.61 5.66 11.42
CA LEU A 150 11.50 6.69 10.37
C LEU A 150 11.49 8.11 10.97
N MET A 151 10.76 8.35 12.06
CA MET A 151 10.82 9.62 12.78
C MET A 151 12.22 9.92 13.34
N LEU A 152 12.95 8.89 13.78
CA LEU A 152 14.31 9.00 14.31
C LEU A 152 15.40 9.28 13.24
N LEU A 153 15.08 9.15 11.95
CA LEU A 153 15.85 9.74 10.84
C LEU A 153 15.65 11.26 10.69
N GLY A 154 14.71 11.86 11.43
CA GLY A 154 14.31 13.26 11.30
C GLY A 154 13.19 13.49 10.28
N LEU A 155 12.51 12.43 9.82
CA LEU A 155 11.33 12.55 8.97
C LEU A 155 10.12 12.95 9.82
N LYS A 156 9.26 13.83 9.27
CA LYS A 156 7.93 14.08 9.84
C LYS A 156 6.92 13.25 9.05
N PRO A 157 6.00 12.52 9.70
CA PRO A 157 4.91 11.87 9.00
C PRO A 157 4.00 12.93 8.34
N GLY A 158 3.38 12.57 7.22
CA GLY A 158 2.35 13.39 6.59
C GLY A 158 0.95 12.98 7.02
N ASN A 159 0.17 12.43 6.10
CA ASN A 159 -1.18 11.91 6.36
C ASN A 159 -1.40 10.64 5.53
N ALA A 160 -2.14 9.67 6.07
CA ALA A 160 -2.67 8.55 5.31
C ALA A 160 -3.77 9.00 4.32
N VAL A 161 -4.26 8.07 3.49
CA VAL A 161 -5.43 8.30 2.63
C VAL A 161 -6.65 8.74 3.45
N THR A 162 -7.47 9.61 2.88
CA THR A 162 -8.78 9.95 3.44
C THR A 162 -9.75 10.40 2.35
N VAL A 163 -11.04 10.48 2.67
CA VAL A 163 -12.09 10.96 1.76
C VAL A 163 -12.76 12.15 2.42
N ALA A 164 -12.83 13.28 1.71
CA ALA A 164 -13.46 14.50 2.20
C ALA A 164 -14.99 14.35 2.28
N ALA A 165 -15.65 15.26 3.01
CA ALA A 165 -17.10 15.23 3.23
C ALA A 165 -17.95 15.44 1.96
N ASP A 166 -17.34 15.86 0.85
CA ASP A 166 -17.94 15.97 -0.49
C ASP A 166 -17.67 14.74 -1.39
N GLY A 167 -16.99 13.72 -0.88
CA GLY A 167 -16.58 12.52 -1.61
C GLY A 167 -15.20 12.62 -2.28
N THR A 168 -14.50 13.76 -2.19
CA THR A 168 -13.17 13.91 -2.82
C THR A 168 -12.13 13.00 -2.18
N PHE A 169 -11.51 12.13 -2.98
CA PHE A 169 -10.34 11.35 -2.59
C PHE A 169 -9.15 12.26 -2.29
N LEU A 170 -8.59 12.15 -1.08
CA LEU A 170 -7.39 12.87 -0.66
C LEU A 170 -6.22 11.87 -0.51
N PRO A 171 -5.16 11.99 -1.34
CA PRO A 171 -4.09 11.01 -1.44
C PRO A 171 -3.18 11.00 -0.21
N PRO A 172 -2.53 9.85 0.08
CA PRO A 172 -1.41 9.76 1.01
C PRO A 172 -0.34 10.83 0.78
N ALA A 173 0.18 11.37 1.88
CA ALA A 173 1.07 12.53 1.90
C ALA A 173 2.22 12.35 2.90
N GLY A 174 3.34 13.03 2.66
CA GLY A 174 4.54 12.97 3.51
C GLY A 174 5.85 12.90 2.71
N PRO A 175 6.98 12.72 3.40
CA PRO A 175 8.29 12.47 2.79
C PRO A 175 8.28 11.22 1.91
N LEU A 176 8.90 11.28 0.73
CA LEU A 176 8.97 10.16 -0.20
C LEU A 176 10.12 9.20 0.12
N MET A 177 9.80 7.91 0.11
CA MET A 177 10.71 6.81 0.38
C MET A 177 10.85 5.92 -0.86
N ARG A 178 12.08 5.45 -1.12
CA ARG A 178 12.35 4.29 -1.98
C ARG A 178 12.43 3.04 -1.10
N VAL A 179 11.94 1.92 -1.63
CA VAL A 179 11.88 0.64 -0.92
C VAL A 179 12.73 -0.38 -1.68
N PHE A 180 13.74 -0.94 -1.02
CA PHE A 180 14.60 -1.98 -1.58
C PHE A 180 14.49 -3.28 -0.78
N VAL A 181 14.80 -4.39 -1.43
CA VAL A 181 14.99 -5.70 -0.78
C VAL A 181 16.37 -6.21 -1.14
N GLU A 182 17.12 -6.67 -0.14
CA GLU A 182 18.42 -7.31 -0.27
C GLU A 182 18.38 -8.74 0.28
N TRP A 183 18.97 -9.68 -0.45
CA TRP A 183 19.09 -11.08 -0.06
C TRP A 183 20.36 -11.71 -0.65
N GLU A 184 20.80 -12.84 -0.11
CA GLU A 184 21.94 -13.58 -0.65
C GLU A 184 21.50 -14.59 -1.72
N ALA A 185 22.13 -14.56 -2.89
CA ALA A 185 22.01 -15.57 -3.93
C ALA A 185 23.41 -15.89 -4.50
N ASP A 186 23.73 -17.18 -4.66
CA ASP A 186 25.02 -17.66 -5.17
C ASP A 186 26.26 -17.04 -4.49
N GLY A 187 26.15 -16.77 -3.18
CA GLY A 187 27.20 -16.14 -2.37
C GLY A 187 27.41 -14.64 -2.64
N LYS A 188 26.38 -13.94 -3.12
CA LYS A 188 26.39 -12.49 -3.39
C LYS A 188 25.08 -11.85 -2.91
N THR A 189 25.21 -10.65 -2.33
CA THR A 189 24.05 -9.80 -2.06
C THR A 189 23.43 -9.31 -3.37
N VAL A 190 22.20 -9.76 -3.64
CA VAL A 190 21.33 -9.21 -4.67
C VAL A 190 20.51 -8.09 -4.04
N ARG A 191 20.44 -6.94 -4.71
CA ARG A 191 19.56 -5.82 -4.35
C ARG A 191 18.55 -5.57 -5.46
N LYS A 192 17.28 -5.42 -5.09
CA LYS A 192 16.19 -4.98 -5.98
C LYS A 192 15.42 -3.82 -5.37
N GLU A 193 14.91 -2.92 -6.19
CA GLU A 193 13.87 -1.98 -5.77
C GLU A 193 12.49 -2.63 -5.89
N ALA A 194 11.54 -2.25 -5.02
CA ALA A 194 10.24 -2.90 -4.90
C ALA A 194 9.47 -3.08 -6.22
N HIS A 195 9.54 -2.10 -7.12
CA HIS A 195 8.91 -2.17 -8.44
C HIS A 195 9.48 -3.27 -9.36
N GLU A 196 10.73 -3.70 -9.15
CA GLU A 196 11.33 -4.79 -9.91
C GLU A 196 10.78 -6.17 -9.52
N LEU A 197 10.13 -6.25 -8.35
CA LEU A 197 9.59 -7.44 -7.70
C LEU A 197 8.06 -7.53 -7.79
N MET A 198 7.41 -6.57 -8.47
CA MET A 198 5.98 -6.54 -8.72
C MET A 198 5.73 -6.47 -10.23
N ASN A 199 4.61 -7.04 -10.67
CA ASN A 199 4.01 -6.74 -11.96
C ASN A 199 2.83 -5.78 -11.78
N ASP A 200 2.62 -4.91 -12.76
CA ASP A 200 1.37 -4.19 -12.99
C ASP A 200 0.30 -5.21 -13.45
N ALA A 201 -0.82 -5.28 -12.72
CA ALA A 201 -1.84 -6.29 -12.94
C ALA A 201 -2.60 -6.14 -14.27
N SER A 202 -2.60 -4.94 -14.86
CA SER A 202 -3.31 -4.66 -16.12
C SER A 202 -2.48 -4.99 -17.37
N THR A 203 -1.16 -5.08 -17.22
CA THR A 203 -0.22 -5.27 -18.35
C THR A 203 0.68 -6.50 -18.24
N GLU A 204 0.60 -7.24 -17.12
CA GLU A 204 1.42 -8.39 -16.73
C GLU A 204 2.95 -8.14 -16.79
N LYS A 205 3.37 -6.88 -16.76
CA LYS A 205 4.77 -6.46 -16.89
C LYS A 205 5.28 -5.87 -15.59
N GLN A 206 6.60 -5.89 -15.42
CA GLN A 206 7.29 -5.28 -14.28
C GLN A 206 6.75 -3.87 -14.01
N ALA A 207 6.36 -3.60 -12.77
CA ALA A 207 5.78 -2.35 -12.33
C ALA A 207 6.71 -1.15 -12.59
N GLN A 208 6.12 0.02 -12.82
CA GLN A 208 6.88 1.28 -12.97
C GLN A 208 7.55 1.69 -11.65
N PRO A 209 8.68 2.44 -11.67
CA PRO A 209 9.38 2.87 -10.46
C PRO A 209 8.51 3.70 -9.50
N GLN A 210 8.22 3.14 -8.32
CA GLN A 210 7.38 3.77 -7.29
C GLN A 210 8.17 4.45 -6.17
N LYS A 211 7.49 5.40 -5.50
CA LYS A 211 7.92 6.00 -4.22
C LYS A 211 6.73 6.04 -3.27
N TRP A 212 6.94 5.67 -2.01
CA TRP A 212 5.90 5.66 -0.98
C TRP A 212 5.96 6.94 -0.14
N ALA A 213 4.81 7.51 0.21
CA ALA A 213 4.71 8.60 1.17
C ALA A 213 4.76 8.06 2.60
N PHE A 214 5.63 8.62 3.44
CA PHE A 214 5.67 8.34 4.87
C PHE A 214 4.49 9.04 5.56
N CYS A 215 3.41 8.27 5.72
CA CYS A 215 2.15 8.69 6.30
C CYS A 215 2.18 8.63 7.83
N GLY A 216 2.95 7.68 8.39
CA GLY A 216 3.16 7.53 9.84
C GLY A 216 2.11 6.70 10.59
N GLY A 217 1.14 6.12 9.89
CA GLY A 217 0.00 5.46 10.49
C GLY A 217 -0.85 6.41 11.34
N VAL A 218 -1.69 5.84 12.21
CA VAL A 218 -2.53 6.58 13.15
C VAL A 218 -2.40 6.03 14.56
N ILE A 219 -2.73 6.84 15.57
CA ILE A 219 -2.98 6.35 16.94
C ILE A 219 -4.48 6.49 17.19
N HIS A 220 -5.14 5.37 17.52
CA HIS A 220 -6.57 5.30 17.79
C HIS A 220 -6.79 4.67 19.17
N GLU A 221 -7.47 5.37 20.07
CA GLU A 221 -7.73 4.95 21.45
C GLU A 221 -6.48 4.47 22.24
N GLY A 222 -5.30 5.01 21.92
CA GLY A 222 -4.02 4.63 22.52
C GLY A 222 -3.32 3.43 21.87
N HIS A 223 -3.97 2.77 20.90
CA HIS A 223 -3.41 1.72 20.08
C HIS A 223 -2.86 2.27 18.74
N PHE A 224 -1.96 1.51 18.10
CA PHE A 224 -1.36 1.86 16.80
C PHE A 224 -1.78 0.80 15.77
N PRO A 225 -2.81 1.04 14.92
CA PRO A 225 -3.50 -0.05 14.23
C PRO A 225 -2.64 -0.88 13.28
N ALA A 226 -1.63 -0.29 12.65
CA ALA A 226 -0.68 -1.01 11.81
C ALA A 226 0.05 -2.16 12.54
N ASP A 227 0.12 -2.16 13.89
CA ASP A 227 0.67 -3.29 14.66
C ASP A 227 -0.16 -4.58 14.57
N TYR A 228 -1.48 -4.47 14.33
CA TYR A 228 -2.40 -5.62 14.26
C TYR A 228 -3.12 -5.75 12.90
N GLU A 229 -3.14 -4.69 12.08
CA GLU A 229 -3.56 -4.73 10.67
C GLU A 229 -2.40 -5.00 9.71
N GLY A 230 -1.15 -4.86 10.17
CA GLY A 230 0.04 -5.15 9.37
C GLY A 230 0.34 -4.16 8.25
N THR A 231 -0.32 -3.00 8.21
CA THR A 231 -0.24 -1.97 7.15
C THR A 231 1.07 -1.17 7.13
N VAL A 232 2.18 -1.85 6.84
CA VAL A 232 3.53 -1.25 6.87
C VAL A 232 3.91 -0.56 5.57
N ILE A 233 3.90 -1.28 4.44
CA ILE A 233 4.21 -0.74 3.10
C ILE A 233 3.13 -1.19 2.14
N CYS A 234 2.11 -0.36 1.97
CA CYS A 234 0.91 -0.70 1.24
C CYS A 234 1.04 -0.39 -0.26
N VAL A 235 0.32 -1.13 -1.11
CA VAL A 235 0.19 -0.85 -2.56
C VAL A 235 -1.27 -0.73 -3.02
N SER A 236 -2.22 -1.06 -2.14
CA SER A 236 -3.54 -0.43 -2.03
C SER A 236 -3.51 0.62 -0.92
N ASN A 237 -4.38 1.64 -0.94
CA ASN A 237 -4.35 2.70 0.08
C ASN A 237 -5.06 2.29 1.38
N PHE A 238 -4.45 2.56 2.54
CA PHE A 238 -5.07 2.29 3.85
C PHE A 238 -4.94 3.46 4.81
N GLY A 239 -6.05 3.81 5.49
CA GLY A 239 -6.08 4.89 6.48
C GLY A 239 -5.17 4.70 7.69
N THR A 240 -4.61 3.49 7.87
CA THR A 240 -3.70 3.11 8.96
C THR A 240 -2.24 2.96 8.52
N ALA A 241 -1.94 3.13 7.22
CA ALA A 241 -0.65 2.82 6.62
C ALA A 241 0.53 3.65 7.17
N ILE A 242 1.67 3.01 7.39
CA ILE A 242 2.93 3.70 7.71
C ILE A 242 3.55 4.30 6.44
N LEU A 243 3.59 3.51 5.36
CA LEU A 243 4.02 3.89 4.03
C LEU A 243 2.96 3.47 3.02
N ASP A 244 2.54 4.40 2.16
CA ASP A 244 1.44 4.22 1.22
C ASP A 244 1.77 4.91 -0.13
N LEU A 245 1.10 4.52 -1.21
CA LEU A 245 1.28 5.12 -2.52
C LEU A 245 0.62 6.51 -2.57
N PRO A 246 1.32 7.57 -3.03
CA PRO A 246 0.82 8.95 -3.03
C PRO A 246 -0.15 9.26 -4.20
N TYR A 247 -0.95 8.27 -4.57
CA TYR A 247 -1.99 8.30 -5.58
C TYR A 247 -3.02 7.21 -5.27
N GLU A 248 -4.15 7.27 -5.96
CA GLU A 248 -5.31 6.41 -5.76
C GLU A 248 -5.02 4.97 -6.21
N SER A 249 -5.07 4.03 -5.26
CA SER A 249 -4.94 2.60 -5.48
C SER A 249 -5.93 1.86 -4.57
N SER A 250 -6.84 1.10 -5.16
CA SER A 250 -8.00 0.53 -4.48
C SER A 250 -7.64 -0.69 -3.63
N ASP A 251 -8.31 -0.87 -2.49
CA ASP A 251 -8.24 -2.04 -1.60
C ASP A 251 -9.26 -3.14 -1.97
N ARG A 252 -10.00 -2.97 -3.05
CA ARG A 252 -10.99 -3.96 -3.51
C ARG A 252 -10.33 -5.01 -4.39
N ASN A 253 -10.58 -6.30 -4.10
CA ASN A 253 -10.03 -7.46 -4.82
C ASN A 253 -10.13 -7.41 -6.36
N THR A 254 -11.13 -6.74 -6.93
CA THR A 254 -11.33 -6.59 -8.38
C THR A 254 -10.59 -5.40 -9.01
N GLU A 255 -9.85 -4.64 -8.21
CA GLU A 255 -9.27 -3.33 -8.52
C GLU A 255 -7.78 -3.23 -8.12
N LEU A 256 -7.19 -4.31 -7.58
CA LEU A 256 -5.81 -4.36 -7.10
C LEU A 256 -4.81 -4.16 -8.25
N LEU A 257 -4.00 -3.10 -8.18
CA LEU A 257 -3.13 -2.66 -9.28
C LEU A 257 -1.87 -3.52 -9.50
N PHE A 258 -1.50 -4.36 -8.52
CA PHE A 258 -0.21 -5.05 -8.50
C PHE A 258 -0.31 -6.54 -8.18
N MET A 259 0.62 -7.31 -8.75
CA MET A 259 0.82 -8.73 -8.47
C MET A 259 2.28 -9.01 -8.10
N ALA A 260 2.51 -10.05 -7.29
CA ALA A 260 3.85 -10.53 -6.98
C ALA A 260 4.53 -11.12 -8.24
N ARG A 261 5.81 -10.79 -8.44
CA ARG A 261 6.55 -11.17 -9.64
C ARG A 261 7.41 -12.41 -9.43
N THR A 262 6.82 -13.59 -9.68
CA THR A 262 7.39 -14.91 -9.36
C THR A 262 8.82 -15.12 -9.87
N GLU A 263 9.19 -14.61 -11.04
CA GLU A 263 10.53 -14.82 -11.62
C GLU A 263 11.60 -13.85 -11.11
N ALA A 264 11.19 -12.76 -10.45
CA ALA A 264 12.11 -11.80 -9.82
C ALA A 264 12.33 -12.06 -8.32
N LEU A 265 11.46 -12.85 -7.69
CA LEU A 265 11.46 -13.13 -6.25
C LEU A 265 12.22 -14.43 -5.90
N PRO A 266 13.07 -14.43 -4.87
CA PRO A 266 13.70 -15.67 -4.37
C PRO A 266 12.66 -16.58 -3.68
N PRO A 267 13.00 -17.83 -3.32
CA PRO A 267 12.05 -18.79 -2.74
C PRO A 267 11.31 -18.30 -1.49
N LEU A 268 10.13 -18.88 -1.22
CA LEU A 268 9.36 -18.61 -0.01
C LEU A 268 10.20 -18.93 1.24
N GLY A 269 10.09 -18.09 2.26
CA GLY A 269 10.91 -18.18 3.47
C GLY A 269 12.36 -17.69 3.32
N THR A 270 12.77 -17.18 2.14
CA THR A 270 14.09 -16.54 2.00
C THR A 270 14.18 -15.33 2.94
N GLU A 271 15.18 -15.33 3.82
CA GLU A 271 15.54 -14.21 4.69
C GLU A 271 16.00 -13.01 3.86
N VAL A 272 15.43 -11.83 4.15
CA VAL A 272 15.75 -10.59 3.44
C VAL A 272 16.02 -9.43 4.40
N LYS A 273 16.75 -8.44 3.91
CA LYS A 273 16.75 -7.08 4.47
C LYS A 273 15.86 -6.20 3.61
N LEU A 274 14.83 -5.60 4.19
CA LEU A 274 14.07 -4.53 3.54
C LEU A 274 14.70 -3.19 3.93
N ILE A 275 14.97 -2.32 2.96
CA ILE A 275 15.63 -1.03 3.17
C ILE A 275 14.72 0.10 2.70
N LEU A 276 14.27 0.91 3.65
CA LEU A 276 13.56 2.16 3.43
C LEU A 276 14.59 3.28 3.29
N GLN A 277 14.61 4.00 2.17
CA GLN A 277 15.53 5.13 1.95
C GLN A 277 14.77 6.43 1.64
N ALA A 278 15.03 7.48 2.43
CA ALA A 278 14.40 8.79 2.21
C ALA A 278 15.02 9.53 1.03
N THR A 279 14.19 9.99 0.08
CA THR A 279 14.66 10.75 -1.10
C THR A 279 14.94 12.21 -0.79
N GLY A 280 14.29 12.78 0.23
CA GLY A 280 14.28 14.23 0.48
C GLY A 280 13.23 15.00 -0.32
N GLU A 281 12.40 14.32 -1.10
CA GLU A 281 11.17 14.88 -1.69
C GLU A 281 10.00 14.72 -0.71
N GLU A 282 8.95 15.56 -0.83
CA GLU A 282 7.72 15.49 -0.02
C GLU A 282 6.48 15.67 -0.91
N VAL A 283 5.42 14.92 -0.60
CA VAL A 283 4.07 15.11 -1.13
C VAL A 283 3.22 15.88 -0.12
N LYS A 284 2.55 16.95 -0.57
CA LYS A 284 1.82 17.87 0.32
C LYS A 284 0.31 17.80 0.10
N GLY A 285 -0.26 16.60 0.23
CA GLY A 285 -1.69 16.34 0.00
C GLY A 285 -2.13 16.59 -1.44
N LYS A 286 -1.26 16.29 -2.41
CA LYS A 286 -1.45 16.59 -3.83
C LYS A 286 -1.23 15.33 -4.66
N LYS A 287 -2.24 14.94 -5.43
CA LYS A 287 -2.30 13.66 -6.15
C LYS A 287 -1.20 13.61 -7.22
N LEU A 288 -0.26 12.66 -7.10
CA LEU A 288 0.91 12.60 -7.99
C LEU A 288 0.61 11.99 -9.37
N ALA A 289 -0.47 11.23 -9.49
CA ALA A 289 -0.89 10.62 -10.74
C ALA A 289 -2.38 10.86 -10.95
N TRP A 290 -2.74 11.39 -12.12
CA TRP A 290 -4.15 11.56 -12.50
C TRP A 290 -4.64 10.35 -13.28
N THR A 291 -5.91 10.02 -13.10
CA THR A 291 -6.59 8.98 -13.87
C THR A 291 -7.39 9.64 -14.99
N PHE A 292 -7.07 9.30 -16.24
CA PHE A 292 -7.81 9.73 -17.42
C PHE A 292 -8.44 8.50 -18.10
N GLU A 293 -9.73 8.32 -17.94
CA GLU A 293 -10.43 7.17 -18.49
C GLU A 293 -10.98 7.46 -19.89
N ILE A 294 -11.02 6.43 -20.74
CA ILE A 294 -11.69 6.46 -22.04
C ILE A 294 -12.57 5.21 -22.13
N ASP A 295 -13.89 5.41 -22.13
CA ASP A 295 -14.86 4.31 -22.16
C ASP A 295 -15.22 3.87 -23.59
N LYS A 296 -16.00 2.80 -23.70
CA LYS A 296 -16.32 2.11 -24.97
C LYS A 296 -16.99 2.99 -26.02
N ASP A 297 -17.75 3.99 -25.58
CA ASP A 297 -18.47 4.95 -26.43
C ASP A 297 -17.62 6.19 -26.76
N GLY A 298 -16.41 6.30 -26.20
CA GLY A 298 -15.54 7.46 -26.33
C GLY A 298 -15.83 8.58 -25.33
N SER A 299 -16.73 8.37 -24.36
CA SER A 299 -16.81 9.22 -23.17
C SER A 299 -15.50 9.15 -22.39
N MET A 300 -15.17 10.25 -21.70
CA MET A 300 -13.91 10.38 -20.97
C MET A 300 -14.15 10.97 -19.59
N THR A 301 -13.35 10.53 -18.62
CA THR A 301 -13.29 11.15 -17.30
C THR A 301 -11.86 11.53 -16.96
N LEU A 302 -11.69 12.62 -16.21
CA LEU A 302 -10.43 13.00 -15.59
C LEU A 302 -10.66 13.13 -14.09
N GLU A 303 -10.04 12.25 -13.31
CA GLU A 303 -10.29 12.13 -11.86
C GLU A 303 -11.78 11.83 -11.58
N GLY A 304 -12.37 10.87 -12.30
CA GLY A 304 -13.78 10.47 -12.20
C GLY A 304 -14.80 11.49 -12.75
N SER A 305 -14.41 12.75 -12.92
CA SER A 305 -15.27 13.80 -13.46
C SER A 305 -15.31 13.77 -14.99
N ALA A 306 -16.48 13.95 -15.60
CA ALA A 306 -16.63 14.01 -17.05
C ALA A 306 -15.72 15.09 -17.67
N SER A 307 -15.01 14.74 -18.74
CA SER A 307 -13.90 15.53 -19.29
C SER A 307 -13.77 15.35 -20.81
N SER A 308 -12.99 16.20 -21.46
CA SER A 308 -12.47 15.98 -22.82
C SER A 308 -10.94 15.94 -22.84
N LEU A 309 -10.36 15.72 -24.04
CA LEU A 309 -8.92 15.89 -24.29
C LEU A 309 -8.46 17.35 -24.19
N GLU A 310 -9.35 18.31 -24.43
CA GLU A 310 -9.04 19.74 -24.29
C GLU A 310 -8.97 20.13 -22.82
N ASP A 311 -9.92 19.64 -22.00
CA ASP A 311 -9.89 19.80 -20.53
C ASP A 311 -8.68 19.10 -19.91
N LEU A 312 -8.33 17.90 -20.39
CA LEU A 312 -7.11 17.20 -19.99
C LEU A 312 -5.88 18.07 -20.25
N LYS A 313 -5.78 18.67 -21.44
CA LYS A 313 -4.65 19.55 -21.76
C LYS A 313 -4.64 20.81 -20.89
N ALA A 314 -5.78 21.49 -20.76
CA ALA A 314 -5.89 22.71 -19.96
C ALA A 314 -5.50 22.46 -18.50
N ARG A 315 -6.08 21.43 -17.87
CA ARG A 315 -5.72 21.03 -16.52
C ARG A 315 -4.27 20.58 -16.41
N LEU A 316 -3.70 19.91 -17.41
CA LEU A 316 -2.28 19.54 -17.39
C LEU A 316 -1.33 20.73 -17.51
N ALA A 317 -1.71 21.80 -18.20
CA ALA A 317 -0.93 23.05 -18.23
C ALA A 317 -0.97 23.77 -16.88
N GLU A 318 -2.10 23.74 -16.18
CA GLU A 318 -2.30 24.34 -14.85
C GLU A 318 -1.95 23.41 -13.67
N ARG A 319 -1.48 22.19 -13.94
CA ARG A 319 -1.24 21.15 -12.92
C ARG A 319 -0.19 21.57 -11.89
N ASP A 320 -0.29 21.01 -10.70
CA ASP A 320 0.82 21.13 -9.74
C ASP A 320 2.05 20.35 -10.23
N LYS A 321 3.24 20.93 -10.05
CA LYS A 321 4.56 20.31 -10.27
C LYS A 321 4.76 18.92 -9.65
N TYR A 322 3.96 18.56 -8.65
CA TYR A 322 3.95 17.25 -8.03
C TYR A 322 3.33 16.15 -8.92
N VAL A 323 2.45 16.48 -9.87
CA VAL A 323 1.92 15.50 -10.84
C VAL A 323 3.06 14.97 -11.73
N ARG A 324 3.25 13.64 -11.75
CA ARG A 324 4.35 12.93 -12.44
C ARG A 324 3.87 12.04 -13.59
N THR A 325 2.67 11.48 -13.49
CA THR A 325 2.11 10.50 -14.42
C THR A 325 0.63 10.80 -14.67
N VAL A 326 0.13 10.34 -15.82
CA VAL A 326 -1.31 10.14 -16.02
C VAL A 326 -1.52 8.69 -16.40
N TYR A 327 -2.37 7.99 -15.65
CA TYR A 327 -2.87 6.66 -15.99
C TYR A 327 -4.02 6.83 -16.96
N ILE A 328 -3.79 6.46 -18.22
CA ILE A 328 -4.78 6.49 -19.29
C ILE A 328 -5.45 5.11 -19.32
N MET A 329 -6.60 4.99 -18.67
CA MET A 329 -7.33 3.73 -18.56
C MET A 329 -8.35 3.60 -19.70
N VAL A 330 -8.10 2.68 -20.64
CA VAL A 330 -8.86 2.59 -21.89
C VAL A 330 -9.67 1.30 -21.92
N HIS A 331 -10.99 1.40 -22.05
CA HIS A 331 -11.87 0.22 -22.17
C HIS A 331 -11.44 -0.62 -23.40
N PRO A 332 -11.44 -1.97 -23.33
CA PRO A 332 -10.87 -2.83 -24.39
C PRO A 332 -11.48 -2.61 -25.79
N GLN A 333 -12.72 -2.11 -25.83
CA GLN A 333 -13.48 -1.81 -27.04
C GLN A 333 -13.49 -0.31 -27.43
N ALA A 334 -12.80 0.55 -26.69
CA ALA A 334 -12.74 1.99 -26.98
C ALA A 334 -11.90 2.29 -28.24
N GLN A 335 -12.09 3.48 -28.80
CA GLN A 335 -11.38 3.88 -30.02
C GLN A 335 -9.90 4.13 -29.75
N VAL A 336 -9.01 3.26 -30.26
CA VAL A 336 -7.53 3.36 -30.14
C VAL A 336 -6.99 4.74 -30.54
N GLY A 337 -7.65 5.45 -31.46
CA GLY A 337 -7.32 6.83 -31.83
C GLY A 337 -7.36 7.82 -30.66
N LEU A 338 -8.33 7.67 -29.75
CA LEU A 338 -8.51 8.52 -28.57
C LEU A 338 -7.41 8.24 -27.53
N ALA A 339 -7.08 6.96 -27.29
CA ALA A 339 -5.95 6.56 -26.45
C ALA A 339 -4.63 7.21 -26.92
N MET A 340 -4.35 7.13 -28.22
CA MET A 340 -3.17 7.76 -28.81
C MET A 340 -3.21 9.30 -28.77
N GLN A 341 -4.39 9.93 -28.76
CA GLN A 341 -4.53 11.38 -28.55
C GLN A 341 -4.28 11.76 -27.08
N ALA A 342 -4.81 11.00 -26.11
CA ALA A 342 -4.54 11.18 -24.69
C ALA A 342 -3.05 11.03 -24.38
N MET A 343 -2.39 9.96 -24.86
CA MET A 343 -0.95 9.76 -24.66
C MET A 343 -0.11 10.92 -25.20
N ARG A 344 -0.46 11.45 -26.39
CA ARG A 344 0.23 12.62 -26.97
C ARG A 344 -0.05 13.91 -26.19
N THR A 345 -1.24 14.05 -25.59
CA THR A 345 -1.58 15.20 -24.74
C THR A 345 -0.73 15.18 -23.46
N VAL A 346 -0.69 14.05 -22.77
CA VAL A 346 0.12 13.84 -21.55
C VAL A 346 1.62 14.02 -21.82
N SER A 347 2.13 13.41 -22.91
CA SER A 347 3.54 13.54 -23.30
C SER A 347 3.90 14.96 -23.75
N GLY A 348 2.97 15.67 -24.41
CA GLY A 348 3.16 17.04 -24.86
C GLY A 348 3.35 18.03 -23.71
N GLU A 349 2.67 17.78 -22.58
CA GLU A 349 2.81 18.55 -21.35
C GLU A 349 3.98 18.07 -20.46
N GLY A 350 4.83 17.17 -20.96
CA GLY A 350 6.06 16.73 -20.30
C GLY A 350 5.88 15.71 -19.17
N LEU A 351 4.78 14.94 -19.18
CA LEU A 351 4.57 13.81 -18.27
C LEU A 351 4.76 12.47 -18.98
N ASN A 352 4.90 11.40 -18.20
CA ASN A 352 4.92 10.03 -18.72
C ASN A 352 3.51 9.41 -18.66
N PRO A 353 2.82 9.21 -19.80
CA PRO A 353 1.56 8.47 -19.83
C PRO A 353 1.81 6.98 -19.57
N GLN A 354 1.02 6.41 -18.66
CA GLN A 354 0.88 4.95 -18.55
C GLN A 354 -0.43 4.57 -19.26
N LEU A 355 -0.36 3.67 -20.24
CA LEU A 355 -1.54 3.16 -20.93
C LEU A 355 -1.94 1.83 -20.31
N THR A 356 -3.15 1.79 -19.76
CA THR A 356 -3.70 0.67 -18.97
C THR A 356 -5.02 0.23 -19.59
N GLU A 357 -5.30 -1.07 -19.61
CA GLU A 357 -6.62 -1.57 -20.00
C GLU A 357 -7.61 -1.30 -18.85
N LYS A 358 -8.73 -0.62 -19.13
CA LYS A 358 -9.77 -0.34 -18.14
C LYS A 358 -10.55 -1.62 -17.86
N VAL A 359 -10.09 -2.38 -16.87
CA VAL A 359 -10.81 -3.53 -16.30
C VAL A 359 -12.21 -3.06 -15.87
N ALA A 360 -13.24 -3.78 -16.30
CA ALA A 360 -14.63 -3.36 -16.14
C ALA A 360 -15.15 -3.60 -14.71
N ILE A 361 -14.78 -2.72 -13.79
CA ILE A 361 -15.29 -2.68 -12.41
C ILE A 361 -16.81 -2.48 -12.44
N ARG A 362 -17.56 -3.56 -12.20
CA ARG A 362 -19.01 -3.49 -12.04
C ARG A 362 -19.31 -2.93 -10.64
N SER A 363 -19.70 -1.67 -10.57
CA SER A 363 -20.27 -1.08 -9.36
C SER A 363 -21.49 -1.92 -8.91
N PRO A 364 -21.55 -2.39 -7.65
CA PRO A 364 -22.54 -3.36 -7.21
C PRO A 364 -23.87 -2.70 -6.80
N GLU A 365 -24.54 -1.99 -7.71
CA GLU A 365 -25.85 -1.39 -7.39
C GLU A 365 -26.86 -1.35 -8.56
N SER A 366 -27.60 -2.45 -8.70
CA SER A 366 -29.02 -2.42 -9.10
C SER A 366 -29.69 -3.70 -8.60
N GLY A 367 -30.55 -3.60 -7.60
CA GLY A 367 -31.13 -4.76 -6.90
C GLY A 367 -32.21 -5.47 -7.71
N ASP A 368 -31.82 -6.41 -8.57
CA ASP A 368 -32.75 -7.29 -9.27
C ASP A 368 -33.15 -8.47 -8.35
N THR A 369 -34.21 -8.27 -7.56
CA THR A 369 -34.75 -9.32 -6.67
C THR A 369 -35.22 -10.52 -7.52
N PRO A 370 -34.71 -11.75 -7.29
CA PRO A 370 -35.20 -12.92 -8.00
C PRO A 370 -36.71 -13.10 -7.77
N LYS A 371 -37.49 -13.09 -8.86
CA LYS A 371 -38.94 -13.31 -8.78
C LYS A 371 -39.20 -14.68 -8.17
N SER A 372 -39.97 -14.71 -7.08
CA SER A 372 -40.45 -15.95 -6.49
C SER A 372 -41.33 -16.69 -7.50
N ASN A 373 -40.86 -17.83 -8.01
CA ASN A 373 -41.73 -18.76 -8.73
C ASN A 373 -42.80 -19.26 -7.76
N GLY A 374 -44.05 -18.90 -8.03
CA GLY A 374 -45.19 -19.45 -7.28
C GLY A 374 -45.55 -20.82 -7.83
N ASP A 375 -45.26 -21.88 -7.07
CA ASP A 375 -45.70 -23.24 -7.41
C ASP A 375 -47.23 -23.33 -7.33
N ALA A 376 -47.86 -23.53 -8.48
CA ALA A 376 -49.30 -23.76 -8.58
C ALA A 376 -49.60 -25.25 -8.40
N SER A 377 -50.01 -25.65 -7.19
CA SER A 377 -50.50 -27.01 -6.90
C SER A 377 -52.02 -27.10 -7.11
N PRO A 378 -52.53 -27.97 -8.00
CA PRO A 378 -53.97 -28.07 -8.29
C PRO A 378 -54.62 -29.31 -7.65
N ASP A 379 -55.75 -29.13 -6.94
CA ASP A 379 -56.72 -30.21 -6.69
C ASP A 379 -58.13 -29.69 -6.30
N GLY A 380 -59.15 -30.55 -6.43
CA GLY A 380 -60.18 -30.67 -5.38
C GLY A 380 -61.39 -29.73 -5.36
N GLY A 381 -62.05 -29.44 -6.50
CA GLY A 381 -63.30 -28.65 -6.51
C GLY A 381 -64.59 -29.42 -6.13
N ARG A 382 -65.66 -28.69 -5.77
CA ARG A 382 -67.07 -29.16 -5.91
C ARG A 382 -68.15 -28.07 -5.88
N ASP A 383 -69.20 -28.29 -6.67
CA ASP A 383 -70.61 -27.89 -6.57
C ASP A 383 -71.05 -26.41 -6.37
N LYS A 384 -71.40 -25.78 -7.51
CA LYS A 384 -72.75 -25.24 -7.92
C LYS A 384 -73.88 -25.13 -6.86
N PRO A 385 -74.88 -24.20 -7.00
CA PRO A 385 -75.54 -23.88 -8.29
C PRO A 385 -76.18 -22.47 -8.54
N LYS A 386 -76.61 -22.26 -9.82
CA LYS A 386 -77.72 -21.42 -10.34
C LYS A 386 -77.65 -19.87 -10.35
N GLU A 387 -77.49 -19.31 -11.57
CA GLU A 387 -78.53 -18.67 -12.42
C GLU A 387 -79.88 -18.23 -11.78
N PRO A 388 -80.59 -17.22 -12.34
CA PRO A 388 -80.62 -16.78 -13.75
C PRO A 388 -79.62 -15.67 -14.15
#